data_AF-A0AAV4JUM1-F1
#
_entry.id   AF-A0AAV4JUM1-F1
#
_cell.length_a   1.000
_cell.length_b   1.000
_cell.length_c   1.000
_cell.angle_alpha   90.00
_cell.angle_beta   90.00
_cell.angle_gamma   90.00
#
_symmetry.space_group_name_H-M   'P 1'
#
loop_
_entity.id
_entity.type
_entity.pdbx_description
1 polymer ?
#
loop_
_entity_poly.entity_id
_entity_poly.type
_entity_poly.pdbx_seq_one_letter_code
_entity_poly.pdbx_strand_id
1 'polypeptide(L)'
;MFSSGNKVIICGGKESDTVTSRSVQCFNTSTNTSYLLGAMPGETCLPRTISTGGKLYLLTQEGSVWKMKLNDRSINIHPKTQLWDFARYWHGAILHDGIVYVIAGETPDNSELPVKTIS
;
A
#
# COMPACT_ATOMS: atom_id res chain seq x y z
N MET A 1 3.86 5.82 1.98
CA MET A 1 5.32 6.03 1.88
C MET A 1 5.96 5.37 3.09
N PHE A 2 7.12 4.74 2.92
CA PHE A 2 7.89 4.19 4.05
C PHE A 2 9.39 4.34 3.78
N SER A 3 10.21 4.23 4.84
CA SER A 3 11.68 4.25 4.73
C SER A 3 12.29 2.89 5.10
N SER A 4 13.41 2.56 4.47
CA SER A 4 14.23 1.38 4.78
C SER A 4 15.70 1.73 4.52
N GLY A 5 16.48 1.91 5.58
CA GLY A 5 17.83 2.48 5.48
C GLY A 5 17.80 3.88 4.84
N ASN A 6 18.63 4.11 3.82
CA ASN A 6 18.70 5.38 3.08
C ASN A 6 17.68 5.47 1.92
N LYS A 7 16.66 4.61 1.89
CA LYS A 7 15.67 4.57 0.81
C LYS A 7 14.31 4.97 1.34
N VAL A 8 13.67 5.92 0.67
CA VAL A 8 12.26 6.27 0.84
C VAL A 8 11.49 5.71 -0.34
N ILE A 9 10.49 4.87 -0.06
CA ILE A 9 9.68 4.23 -1.08
C ILE A 9 8.32 4.92 -1.18
N ILE A 10 8.01 5.38 -2.39
CA ILE A 10 6.77 6.04 -2.77
C ILE A 10 5.96 5.05 -3.62
N CYS A 11 4.69 4.85 -3.29
CA CYS A 11 3.82 3.87 -3.93
C CYS A 11 2.56 4.56 -4.44
N GLY A 12 2.36 4.53 -5.75
CA GLY A 12 1.21 5.10 -6.42
C GLY A 12 1.02 6.58 -6.14
N GLY A 13 -0.24 6.98 -6.04
CA GLY A 13 -0.67 8.36 -5.89
C GLY A 13 -1.72 8.71 -6.92
N LYS A 14 -2.50 9.76 -6.63
CA LYS A 14 -3.47 10.31 -7.57
C LYS A 14 -2.74 11.32 -8.46
N GLU A 15 -2.60 11.03 -9.75
CA GLU A 15 -1.95 11.93 -10.73
C GLU A 15 -2.94 12.99 -11.21
N SER A 16 -4.21 12.60 -11.35
CA SER A 16 -5.33 13.48 -11.70
C SER A 16 -6.65 12.90 -11.16
N ASP A 17 -7.77 13.58 -11.37
CA ASP A 17 -9.09 13.09 -10.95
C ASP A 17 -9.49 11.72 -11.50
N THR A 18 -8.91 11.34 -12.64
CA THR A 18 -9.22 10.09 -13.35
C THR A 18 -8.04 9.14 -13.45
N VAL A 19 -6.84 9.55 -13.01
CA VAL A 19 -5.61 8.76 -13.17
C VAL A 19 -4.98 8.49 -11.80
N THR A 20 -4.86 7.20 -11.50
CA THR A 20 -4.15 6.71 -10.31
C THR A 20 -2.86 6.02 -10.75
N SER A 21 -1.73 6.49 -10.24
CA SER A 21 -0.43 5.92 -10.55
C SER A 21 -0.30 4.51 -9.98
N ARG A 22 0.29 3.62 -10.77
CA ARG A 22 0.77 2.31 -10.30
C ARG A 22 2.25 2.35 -9.95
N SER A 23 2.94 3.46 -10.18
CA SER A 23 4.40 3.52 -10.05
C SER A 23 4.85 3.26 -8.61
N VAL A 24 5.95 2.52 -8.47
CA VAL A 24 6.70 2.43 -7.22
C VAL A 24 8.05 3.07 -7.44
N GLN A 25 8.33 4.14 -6.72
CA GLN A 25 9.55 4.93 -6.86
C GLN A 25 10.38 4.84 -5.58
N CYS A 26 11.70 4.94 -5.73
CA CYS A 26 12.63 5.07 -4.63
C CYS A 26 13.31 6.42 -4.70
N PHE A 27 13.29 7.18 -3.61
CA PHE A 27 14.22 8.27 -3.36
C PHE A 27 15.35 7.76 -2.47
N ASN A 28 16.58 7.79 -2.98
CA ASN A 28 17.77 7.46 -2.21
C ASN A 28 18.30 8.73 -1.53
N THR A 29 18.19 8.79 -0.21
CA THR A 29 18.59 9.93 0.62
C THR A 29 20.11 10.11 0.69
N SER A 30 20.91 9.07 0.40
CA SER A 30 22.38 9.19 0.41
C SER A 30 22.92 9.81 -0.88
N THR A 31 22.24 9.60 -2.01
CA THR A 31 22.65 10.10 -3.33
C THR A 31 21.79 11.26 -3.82
N ASN A 32 20.70 11.59 -3.12
CA ASN A 32 19.68 12.54 -3.53
C ASN A 32 19.14 12.27 -4.95
N THR A 33 18.91 10.99 -5.27
CA THR A 33 18.40 10.59 -6.59
C THR A 33 17.12 9.76 -6.46
N SER A 34 16.24 9.92 -7.44
CA SER A 34 15.01 9.14 -7.57
C SER A 34 15.09 8.20 -8.76
N TYR A 35 14.50 7.01 -8.63
CA TYR A 35 14.39 6.04 -9.72
C TYR A 35 13.14 5.16 -9.55
N LEU A 36 12.66 4.62 -10.68
CA LEU A 36 11.55 3.67 -10.70
C LEU A 36 12.03 2.30 -10.20
N LEU A 37 11.31 1.71 -9.25
CA LEU A 37 11.52 0.34 -8.76
C LEU A 37 10.64 -0.69 -9.46
N GLY A 38 9.47 -0.27 -9.95
CA GLY A 38 8.49 -1.14 -10.59
C GLY A 38 7.08 -0.56 -10.53
N ALA A 39 6.08 -1.43 -10.61
CA ALA A 39 4.67 -1.05 -10.58
C ALA A 39 3.85 -1.99 -9.69
N MET A 40 2.81 -1.43 -9.07
CA MET A 40 1.81 -2.17 -8.32
C MET A 40 0.94 -3.03 -9.26
N PRO A 41 0.40 -4.18 -8.80
CA PRO A 41 -0.43 -5.08 -9.61
C PRO A 41 -1.72 -4.43 -10.13
N GLY A 42 -2.27 -3.48 -9.39
CA GLY A 42 -3.46 -2.70 -9.76
C GLY A 42 -3.31 -1.24 -9.37
N GLU A 43 -4.22 -0.41 -9.87
CA GLU A 43 -4.38 0.96 -9.41
C GLU A 43 -4.87 0.96 -7.97
N THR A 44 -4.32 1.84 -7.14
CA THR A 44 -4.80 2.04 -5.78
C THR A 44 -4.56 3.47 -5.37
N CYS A 45 -5.60 4.14 -4.89
CA CYS A 45 -5.46 5.48 -4.35
C CYS A 45 -5.39 5.40 -2.82
N LEU A 46 -4.59 6.31 -2.24
CA LEU A 46 -4.43 6.44 -0.80
C LEU A 46 -4.14 5.12 -0.05
N PRO A 47 -3.24 4.23 -0.54
CA PRO A 47 -2.95 3.00 0.19
C PRO A 47 -2.23 3.28 1.53
N ARG A 48 -2.23 2.30 2.43
CA ARG A 48 -1.45 2.34 3.67
C ARG A 48 -0.31 1.36 3.63
N THR A 49 0.89 1.87 3.84
CA THR A 49 2.11 1.08 3.93
C THR A 49 2.36 0.71 5.39
N ILE A 50 2.49 -0.57 5.68
CA ILE A 50 2.72 -1.13 7.01
C ILE A 50 4.07 -1.85 7.00
N SER A 51 4.94 -1.54 7.96
CA SER A 51 6.21 -2.24 8.16
C SER A 51 6.18 -2.97 9.50
N THR A 52 6.16 -4.30 9.49
CA THR A 52 6.09 -5.13 10.72
C THR A 52 6.88 -6.41 10.55
N GLY A 53 7.64 -6.81 11.59
CA GLY A 53 8.44 -8.04 11.59
C GLY A 53 9.40 -8.16 10.40
N GLY A 54 10.03 -7.05 10.00
CA GLY A 54 10.94 -6.99 8.85
C GLY A 54 10.26 -7.18 7.48
N LYS A 55 8.93 -7.15 7.43
CA LYS A 55 8.13 -7.30 6.21
C LYS A 55 7.38 -6.02 5.94
N LEU A 56 7.20 -5.74 4.65
CA LEU A 56 6.46 -4.59 4.16
C LEU A 56 5.16 -5.07 3.54
N TYR A 57 4.08 -4.38 3.90
CA TYR A 57 2.74 -4.63 3.40
C TYR A 57 2.13 -3.34 2.89
N LEU A 58 1.28 -3.45 1.88
CA LEU A 58 0.47 -2.39 1.36
C LEU A 58 -0.99 -2.83 1.45
N LEU A 59 -1.78 -2.06 2.17
CA LEU A 59 -3.23 -2.19 2.25
C LEU A 59 -3.85 -1.20 1.28
N THR A 60 -4.57 -1.71 0.27
CA THR A 60 -5.31 -0.87 -0.68
C THR A 60 -6.60 -0.36 -0.07
N GLN A 61 -7.19 0.67 -0.68
CA GLN A 61 -8.50 1.18 -0.28
C GLN A 61 -9.61 0.14 -0.35
N GLU A 62 -9.54 -0.84 -1.27
CA GLU A 62 -10.50 -1.94 -1.43
C GLU A 62 -10.20 -3.12 -0.49
N GLY A 63 -9.19 -3.02 0.38
CA GLY A 63 -8.88 -4.06 1.36
C GLY A 63 -7.98 -5.18 0.86
N SER A 64 -7.42 -5.07 -0.35
CA SER A 64 -6.37 -5.98 -0.79
C SER A 64 -5.09 -5.75 0.01
N VAL A 65 -4.49 -6.83 0.49
CA VAL A 65 -3.21 -6.82 1.21
C VAL A 65 -2.14 -7.39 0.30
N TRP A 66 -1.15 -6.57 -0.03
CA TRP A 66 0.01 -6.96 -0.83
C TRP A 66 1.27 -6.98 0.02
N LYS A 67 2.06 -8.04 -0.09
CA LYS A 67 3.40 -8.10 0.52
C LYS A 67 4.43 -7.59 -0.46
N MET A 68 5.26 -6.68 0.00
CA MET A 68 6.33 -6.05 -0.76
C MET A 68 7.68 -6.61 -0.32
N LYS A 69 8.53 -6.94 -1.29
CA LYS A 69 9.94 -7.28 -1.08
C LYS A 69 10.79 -6.34 -1.93
N LEU A 70 11.56 -5.50 -1.27
CA LEU A 70 12.54 -4.64 -1.91
C LEU A 70 13.80 -5.43 -2.22
N ASN A 71 14.33 -5.24 -3.42
CA ASN A 71 15.70 -5.57 -3.79
C ASN A 71 16.46 -4.26 -4.07
N ASP A 72 17.70 -4.33 -4.56
CA ASP A 72 18.52 -3.12 -4.73
C ASP A 72 17.90 -2.08 -5.67
N ARG A 73 17.43 -2.53 -6.84
CA ARG A 73 16.85 -1.67 -7.89
C ARG A 73 15.51 -2.18 -8.42
N SER A 74 14.86 -3.07 -7.69
CA SER A 74 13.56 -3.61 -8.10
C SER A 74 12.69 -3.91 -6.89
N ILE A 75 11.39 -4.08 -7.15
CA ILE A 75 10.44 -4.52 -6.16
C ILE A 75 9.64 -5.73 -6.65
N ASN A 76 9.46 -6.71 -5.76
CA ASN A 76 8.51 -7.80 -5.96
C ASN A 76 7.29 -7.57 -5.09
N ILE A 77 6.09 -7.63 -5.67
CA ILE A 77 4.82 -7.41 -4.98
C ILE A 77 3.97 -8.66 -5.15
N HIS A 78 3.56 -9.25 -4.02
CA HIS A 78 2.77 -10.47 -4.01
C HIS A 78 1.42 -10.22 -3.32
N PRO A 79 0.28 -10.43 -4.01
CA PRO A 79 -1.02 -10.48 -3.35
C PRO A 79 -1.00 -11.51 -2.21
N LYS A 80 -1.60 -11.17 -1.07
CA LYS A 80 -1.65 -12.07 0.10
C LYS A 80 -3.06 -12.44 0.50
N THR A 81 -3.91 -11.45 0.68
CA THR A 81 -5.30 -11.69 1.08
C THR A 81 -6.15 -10.50 0.69
N GLN A 82 -7.46 -10.70 0.76
CA GLN A 82 -8.48 -9.67 0.70
C GLN A 82 -9.10 -9.56 2.11
N LEU A 83 -9.22 -8.35 2.64
CA LEU A 83 -9.98 -8.11 3.86
C LEU A 83 -11.49 -8.19 3.57
N TRP A 84 -12.24 -8.78 4.49
CA TRP A 84 -13.70 -8.81 4.43
C TRP A 84 -14.27 -7.47 4.88
N ASP A 85 -15.40 -7.08 4.29
CA ASP A 85 -16.16 -5.88 4.68
C ASP A 85 -15.28 -4.61 4.74
N PHE A 86 -14.38 -4.49 3.76
CA PHE A 86 -13.39 -3.42 3.72
C PHE A 86 -13.42 -2.68 2.39
N ALA A 87 -13.89 -1.44 2.43
CA ALA A 87 -13.51 -0.41 1.46
C ALA A 87 -13.51 0.94 2.17
N ARG A 88 -12.36 1.63 2.17
CA ARG A 88 -12.18 2.89 2.91
C ARG A 88 -11.21 3.85 2.23
N TYR A 89 -11.66 5.08 1.95
CA TYR A 89 -10.79 6.23 1.67
C TYR A 89 -10.35 6.92 2.96
N TRP A 90 -9.29 7.71 2.88
CA TRP A 90 -8.80 8.60 3.95
C TRP A 90 -8.67 7.97 5.35
N HIS A 91 -8.46 6.66 5.43
CA HIS A 91 -8.32 5.94 6.70
C HIS A 91 -6.93 6.12 7.31
N GLY A 92 -6.80 6.09 8.63
CA GLY A 92 -5.51 5.93 9.32
C GLY A 92 -5.11 4.47 9.39
N ALA A 93 -3.82 4.19 9.52
CA ALA A 93 -3.33 2.87 9.91
C ALA A 93 -2.18 3.03 10.91
N ILE A 94 -2.25 2.33 12.04
CA ILE A 94 -1.23 2.36 13.10
C ILE A 94 -0.81 0.93 13.41
N LEU A 95 0.50 0.70 13.50
CA LEU A 95 1.06 -0.54 14.04
C LEU A 95 1.39 -0.34 15.51
N HIS A 96 0.80 -1.16 16.38
CA HIS A 96 1.09 -1.17 17.81
C HIS A 96 1.10 -2.62 18.32
N ASP A 97 2.20 -3.01 18.97
CA ASP A 97 2.41 -4.36 19.52
C ASP A 97 2.13 -5.51 18.52
N GLY A 98 2.59 -5.32 17.28
CA GLY A 98 2.44 -6.31 16.20
C GLY A 98 1.05 -6.35 15.56
N ILE A 99 0.10 -5.54 16.05
CA ILE A 99 -1.26 -5.44 15.53
C ILE A 99 -1.39 -4.16 14.70
N VAL A 100 -2.01 -4.28 13.52
CA VAL A 100 -2.33 -3.14 12.65
C VAL A 100 -3.77 -2.73 12.91
N TYR A 101 -3.96 -1.50 13.38
CA TYR A 101 -5.26 -0.87 13.58
C TYR A 101 -5.55 0.04 12.39
N VAL A 102 -6.64 -0.23 11.67
CA VAL A 102 -7.19 0.69 10.68
C VAL A 102 -8.24 1.56 11.36
N ILE A 103 -8.10 2.87 11.27
CA ILE A 103 -8.88 3.83 12.06
C ILE A 103 -9.59 4.81 11.12
N ALA A 104 -10.88 5.04 11.36
CA ALA A 104 -11.71 5.99 10.59
C ALA A 104 -11.72 5.69 9.07
N GLY A 105 -11.95 6.73 8.27
CA GLY A 105 -12.08 6.66 6.83
C GLY A 105 -13.53 6.52 6.36
N GLU A 106 -13.72 6.76 5.06
CA GLU A 106 -15.03 6.83 4.42
C GLU A 106 -15.21 5.67 3.46
N THR A 107 -16.36 5.02 3.52
CA THR A 107 -16.71 3.96 2.57
C THR A 107 -17.09 4.61 1.23
N PRO A 108 -16.50 4.19 0.10
CA PRO A 108 -16.89 4.70 -1.22
C PRO A 108 -18.39 4.44 -1.49
N ASP A 109 -19.09 5.41 -2.09
CA ASP A 109 -20.54 5.32 -2.38
C ASP A 109 -20.95 4.09 -3.23
N ASN A 110 -20.01 3.49 -3.97
CA ASN A 110 -20.24 2.34 -4.85
C ASN A 110 -19.38 1.11 -4.51
N SER A 111 -18.89 0.97 -3.27
CA SER A 111 -18.10 -0.21 -2.93
C SER A 111 -18.98 -1.45 -2.75
N GLU A 112 -18.94 -2.38 -3.71
CA GLU A 112 -19.38 -3.76 -3.49
C GLU A 112 -18.36 -4.45 -2.58
N LEU A 113 -18.70 -4.56 -1.29
CA LEU A 113 -17.80 -5.16 -0.31
C LEU A 113 -17.80 -6.69 -0.45
N PRO A 114 -16.62 -7.34 -0.48
CA PRO A 114 -16.55 -8.79 -0.48
C PRO A 114 -17.20 -9.32 0.81
N VAL A 115 -18.30 -10.08 0.63
CA VAL A 115 -19.06 -10.70 1.71
C VAL A 115 -18.30 -11.92 2.24
N LYS A 116 -18.33 -12.11 3.56
CA LYS A 116 -17.69 -13.25 4.22
C LYS A 116 -18.33 -14.57 3.76
N THR A 117 -17.63 -15.35 2.95
CA THR A 117 -17.98 -16.78 2.76
C THR A 117 -17.37 -17.54 3.92
N ILE A 118 -18.21 -18.02 4.84
CA ILE A 118 -17.77 -18.91 5.92
C ILE A 118 -17.50 -20.28 5.25
N SER A 119 -16.23 -20.69 5.18
CA SER A 119 -15.82 -22.05 4.83
C SER A 119 -15.60 -22.87 6.10
#